data_AF-A0A0D1WR88-F1
#
_entry.id   AF-A0A0D1WR88-F1
#
_cell.length_a   1.000
_cell.length_b   1.000
_cell.length_c   1.000
_cell.angle_alpha   90.00
_cell.angle_beta   90.00
_cell.angle_gamma   90.00
#
_symmetry.space_group_name_H-M   'P 1'
#
loop_
_entity.id
_entity.type
_entity.pdbx_description
1 polymer ?
#
loop_
_entity_poly.entity_id
_entity_poly.type
_entity_poly.pdbx_seq_one_letter_code
_entity_poly.pdbx_strand_id
1 'polypeptide(L)'
;MNTLQPQKCDEDQPRKKMLMSSRASPPKPLKINTSEPYLSLKSLLPKTPIPSPSLPSILPRHGKKPPKLNSKRIVRAILWLSIIISLYYVVAFGKKKTRNLADLTFLSSLGKTYEIVEAAELPNHPTPLALTDTKGRHHWTIWIPPKLGFPLASTDYADICSQVEEVARHVAGRPLDKAHSDYYYQDDANFIDVEEAQTRHLLPEQVDSSAEKYLPICTRTLTYVLDATDAGLGSALLGMWVSYSLAKREQRTFFIDDTHFPYGNYSNFFTPYPKPTSCRPPPSSWRVPCPLRAKHLVVSAGTVPWTFGESFHTHFSQREIFDMAREGYEALFSLRGDDNAHVSGRAKKLRHENDGNNGLVGIHIRRGDRHPFEYSFQHGYLPPERYMDVARRLIGASQQWKVILASDDANMYDHIELPGAVRAQTRISLASKKQLEGASLGWEGGFFKDVFWGLGLPVHVLNQKKAGSPMPTMAKPPSPDEDGKSGKAQVKDKQRSMTTGEVRDYKTHPTDDALKLRELLGRAYLMDLAVLARSDKIVCGVASNACRVLAVMLGWERAFENKDWVNVDGNYGWTFLDY
;
A
#
# COMPACT_ATOMS: atom_id res chain seq x y z
N MET A 1 68.64 -26.49 8.51
CA MET A 1 68.51 -27.71 7.69
C MET A 1 67.05 -28.10 7.62
N ASN A 2 66.51 -28.10 6.40
CA ASN A 2 65.43 -28.96 5.87
C ASN A 2 64.12 -29.11 6.68
N THR A 3 63.05 -28.44 6.24
CA THR A 3 61.94 -28.94 5.38
C THR A 3 60.87 -29.71 6.15
N LEU A 4 59.61 -29.25 6.06
CA LEU A 4 58.49 -29.99 5.45
C LEU A 4 57.19 -29.16 5.55
N GLN A 5 56.59 -28.85 4.39
CA GLN A 5 55.20 -28.40 4.25
C GLN A 5 54.24 -29.58 4.48
N PRO A 6 52.96 -29.31 4.80
CA PRO A 6 51.87 -30.18 4.41
C PRO A 6 51.01 -29.56 3.28
N GLN A 7 50.66 -30.44 2.34
CA GLN A 7 49.79 -30.24 1.18
C GLN A 7 48.37 -29.82 1.55
N LYS A 8 47.82 -28.93 0.72
CA LYS A 8 46.40 -28.55 0.67
C LYS A 8 45.68 -29.54 -0.26
N CYS A 9 44.63 -30.20 0.21
CA CYS A 9 43.68 -30.91 -0.66
C CYS A 9 42.52 -29.96 -0.98
N ASP A 10 42.29 -29.71 -2.26
CA ASP A 10 41.08 -29.08 -2.79
C ASP A 10 39.94 -30.12 -2.77
N GLU A 11 38.81 -29.77 -2.13
CA GLU A 11 37.52 -30.39 -2.42
C GLU A 11 36.71 -29.45 -3.32
N ASP A 12 36.44 -29.94 -4.52
CA ASP A 12 35.69 -29.26 -5.56
C ASP A 12 34.19 -29.51 -5.34
N GLN A 13 33.48 -28.55 -4.74
CA GLN A 13 32.01 -28.56 -4.66
C GLN A 13 31.42 -27.76 -5.84
N PRO A 14 30.38 -28.30 -6.53
CA PRO A 14 29.76 -27.60 -7.65
C PRO A 14 28.97 -26.37 -7.15
N ARG A 15 29.48 -25.18 -7.47
CA ARG A 15 28.89 -23.89 -7.11
C ARG A 15 27.51 -23.71 -7.77
N LYS A 16 26.47 -23.53 -6.94
CA LYS A 16 25.12 -23.15 -7.37
C LYS A 16 25.10 -21.68 -7.81
N LYS A 17 24.42 -21.40 -8.91
CA LYS A 17 24.33 -20.07 -9.54
C LYS A 17 23.06 -19.37 -9.08
N MET A 18 23.15 -18.10 -8.72
CA MET A 18 22.06 -17.29 -8.16
C MET A 18 22.07 -15.89 -8.79
N LEU A 19 20.88 -15.39 -9.15
CA LEU A 19 20.71 -14.07 -9.75
C LEU A 19 19.82 -13.21 -8.85
N MET A 20 20.29 -12.02 -8.54
CA MET A 20 19.76 -11.08 -7.55
C MET A 20 19.26 -9.80 -8.21
N SER A 21 18.39 -9.04 -7.56
CA SER A 21 18.06 -7.66 -7.93
C SER A 21 18.78 -6.71 -6.98
N SER A 22 19.49 -5.68 -7.45
CA SER A 22 20.23 -4.72 -6.61
C SER A 22 19.76 -3.26 -6.80
N ARG A 23 19.78 -2.48 -5.70
CA ARG A 23 19.55 -1.02 -5.70
C ARG A 23 20.76 -0.30 -6.29
N ALA A 24 20.60 0.36 -7.43
CA ALA A 24 21.63 1.25 -7.95
C ALA A 24 21.65 2.60 -7.19
N SER A 25 22.85 3.11 -6.91
CA SER A 25 23.07 4.52 -6.59
C SER A 25 22.74 5.37 -7.83
N PRO A 26 22.27 6.62 -7.71
CA PRO A 26 22.01 7.46 -8.88
C PRO A 26 23.30 7.57 -9.71
N PRO A 27 23.26 7.36 -11.04
CA PRO A 27 24.44 7.53 -11.85
C PRO A 27 24.91 8.98 -11.73
N LYS A 28 26.19 9.17 -11.43
CA LYS A 28 26.85 10.46 -11.66
C LYS A 28 26.62 10.81 -13.13
N PRO A 29 26.24 12.06 -13.47
CA PRO A 29 26.03 12.45 -14.85
C PRO A 29 27.29 12.11 -15.65
N LEU A 30 27.10 11.37 -16.75
CA LEU A 30 28.15 11.06 -17.71
C LEU A 30 28.78 12.39 -18.14
N LYS A 31 30.04 12.61 -17.73
CA LYS A 31 30.88 13.63 -18.33
C LYS A 31 31.15 13.19 -19.76
N ILE A 32 30.34 13.69 -20.69
CA ILE A 32 30.61 13.61 -22.12
C ILE A 32 31.75 14.60 -22.40
N ASN A 33 32.99 14.12 -22.26
CA ASN A 33 34.12 14.75 -22.92
C ASN A 33 34.08 14.27 -24.37
N THR A 34 33.44 15.01 -25.27
CA THR A 34 33.76 14.98 -26.70
C THR A 34 33.35 16.29 -27.36
N SER A 35 34.33 16.89 -28.01
CA SER A 35 34.23 18.00 -28.95
C SER A 35 33.56 17.56 -30.27
N GLU A 36 32.55 18.33 -30.71
CA GLU A 36 32.04 18.50 -32.10
C GLU A 36 31.32 17.30 -32.79
N PRO A 37 30.47 17.52 -33.83
CA PRO A 37 29.42 18.54 -34.03
C PRO A 37 28.03 17.93 -34.35
N TYR A 38 27.00 18.77 -34.27
CA TYR A 38 25.57 18.43 -34.41
C TYR A 38 25.18 17.72 -35.72
N LEU A 39 24.57 16.53 -35.61
CA LEU A 39 23.82 15.88 -36.70
C LEU A 39 22.42 16.51 -36.81
N SER A 40 22.22 17.34 -37.83
CA SER A 40 20.92 17.95 -38.15
C SER A 40 20.00 16.95 -38.87
N LEU A 41 18.78 16.80 -38.36
CA LEU A 41 17.71 15.92 -38.87
C LEU A 41 17.24 16.21 -40.32
N LYS A 42 17.86 17.17 -41.03
CA LYS A 42 17.53 17.55 -42.41
C LYS A 42 18.14 16.62 -43.48
N SER A 43 18.98 15.66 -43.13
CA SER A 43 19.60 14.72 -44.09
C SER A 43 18.76 13.49 -44.41
N LEU A 44 17.68 13.24 -43.65
CA LEU A 44 16.83 12.05 -43.79
C LEU A 44 15.57 12.26 -44.63
N LEU A 45 15.38 13.45 -45.23
CA LEU A 45 14.26 13.70 -46.14
C LEU A 45 14.70 13.54 -47.61
N PRO A 46 14.02 12.71 -48.41
CA PRO A 46 14.34 12.56 -49.83
C PRO A 46 14.01 13.85 -50.60
N LYS A 47 15.02 14.39 -51.29
CA LYS A 47 14.89 15.53 -52.21
C LYS A 47 14.37 15.07 -53.56
N THR A 48 13.07 14.79 -53.68
CA THR A 48 12.41 14.68 -54.98
C THR A 48 11.09 15.44 -54.94
N PRO A 49 10.82 16.35 -55.89
CA PRO A 49 9.54 17.03 -55.93
C PRO A 49 8.42 16.04 -56.26
N ILE A 50 7.34 16.08 -55.49
CA ILE A 50 6.13 15.31 -55.70
C ILE A 50 5.50 15.78 -57.03
N PRO A 51 5.16 14.88 -57.97
CA PRO A 51 4.52 15.28 -59.21
C PRO A 51 3.05 15.63 -58.95
N SER A 52 2.63 16.79 -59.45
CA SER A 52 1.23 17.26 -59.44
C SER A 52 0.38 16.41 -60.40
N PRO A 53 -0.94 16.26 -60.15
CA PRO A 53 -1.80 15.45 -61.00
C PRO A 53 -2.04 16.18 -62.33
N SER A 54 -1.78 15.51 -63.46
CA SER A 54 -2.15 16.00 -64.79
C SER A 54 -3.21 15.11 -65.43
N LEU A 55 -4.14 15.76 -66.13
CA LEU A 55 -5.28 15.18 -66.84
C LEU A 55 -4.86 14.11 -67.88
N PRO A 56 -5.77 13.17 -68.24
CA PRO A 56 -5.47 12.14 -69.21
C PRO A 56 -5.26 12.76 -70.60
N SER A 57 -4.12 12.50 -71.23
CA SER A 57 -3.84 12.87 -72.62
C SER A 57 -4.07 11.69 -73.56
N ILE A 58 -4.79 11.95 -74.65
CA ILE A 58 -5.38 11.01 -75.62
C ILE A 58 -4.43 10.62 -76.77
N LEU A 59 -3.10 10.72 -76.59
CA LEU A 59 -2.15 10.39 -77.65
C LEU A 59 -1.38 9.08 -77.37
N PRO A 60 -1.30 8.14 -78.34
CA PRO A 60 -0.58 6.90 -78.14
C PRO A 60 0.93 7.18 -78.16
N ARG A 61 1.59 6.96 -77.02
CA ARG A 61 3.04 7.11 -76.90
C ARG A 61 3.71 5.82 -77.39
N HIS A 62 4.42 5.87 -78.51
CA HIS A 62 5.30 4.80 -78.98
C HIS A 62 6.42 4.53 -77.95
N GLY A 63 6.26 3.45 -77.18
CA GLY A 63 7.28 2.96 -76.27
C GLY A 63 8.37 2.19 -77.02
N LYS A 64 9.64 2.58 -76.83
CA LYS A 64 10.81 1.79 -77.25
C LYS A 64 10.80 0.46 -76.49
N LYS A 65 11.04 -0.65 -77.20
CA LYS A 65 11.09 -2.00 -76.61
C LYS A 65 12.19 -2.08 -75.54
N PRO A 66 11.92 -2.66 -74.36
CA PRO A 66 12.93 -2.81 -73.32
C PRO A 66 14.04 -3.77 -73.77
N PRO A 67 15.28 -3.56 -73.32
CA PRO A 67 16.41 -4.41 -73.68
C PRO A 67 16.24 -5.82 -73.11
N LYS A 68 16.67 -6.83 -73.89
CA LYS A 68 16.59 -8.24 -73.50
C LYS A 68 17.50 -8.50 -72.30
N LEU A 69 16.89 -8.71 -71.14
CA LEU A 69 17.58 -9.13 -69.91
C LEU A 69 18.16 -10.55 -70.11
N ASN A 70 19.48 -10.67 -70.02
CA ASN A 70 20.18 -11.96 -70.04
C ASN A 70 19.91 -12.74 -68.75
N SER A 71 18.77 -13.45 -68.76
CA SER A 71 18.18 -14.20 -67.63
C SER A 71 19.20 -15.09 -66.88
N LYS A 72 20.15 -15.71 -67.59
CA LYS A 72 21.13 -16.64 -66.99
C LYS A 72 22.08 -15.98 -65.98
N ARG A 73 22.44 -14.70 -66.13
CA ARG A 73 23.32 -14.00 -65.17
C ARG A 73 22.56 -13.56 -63.92
N ILE A 74 21.31 -13.16 -64.09
CA ILE A 74 20.44 -12.72 -63.00
C ILE A 74 20.03 -13.91 -62.13
N VAL A 75 19.68 -15.04 -62.74
CA VAL A 75 19.36 -16.27 -62.00
C VAL A 75 20.57 -16.78 -61.19
N ARG A 76 21.79 -16.69 -61.73
CA ARG A 76 23.01 -17.01 -60.98
C ARG A 76 23.25 -16.05 -59.82
N ALA A 77 23.01 -14.75 -60.00
CA ALA A 77 23.15 -13.77 -58.94
C ALA A 77 22.13 -14.00 -57.82
N ILE A 78 20.89 -14.35 -58.14
CA ILE A 78 19.83 -14.67 -57.15
C ILE A 78 20.18 -15.95 -56.40
N LEU A 79 20.70 -16.98 -57.08
CA LEU A 79 21.15 -18.22 -56.42
C LEU A 79 22.32 -17.97 -55.47
N TRP A 80 23.31 -17.17 -55.88
CA TRP A 80 24.41 -16.76 -54.99
C TRP A 80 23.91 -15.96 -53.79
N LEU A 81 22.96 -15.05 -54.00
CA LEU A 81 22.34 -14.29 -52.91
C LEU A 81 21.60 -15.22 -51.93
N SER A 82 20.87 -16.22 -52.43
CA SER A 82 20.17 -17.18 -51.57
C SER A 82 21.12 -18.05 -50.75
N ILE A 83 22.27 -18.42 -51.32
CA ILE A 83 23.30 -19.19 -50.60
C ILE A 83 23.93 -18.33 -49.51
N ILE A 84 24.23 -17.06 -49.80
CA ILE A 84 24.79 -16.11 -48.82
C ILE A 84 23.81 -15.86 -47.68
N ILE A 85 22.52 -15.65 -48.00
CA ILE A 85 21.46 -15.47 -46.99
C ILE A 85 21.32 -16.74 -46.15
N SER A 86 21.31 -17.92 -46.76
CA SER A 86 21.21 -19.19 -46.04
C SER A 86 22.42 -19.41 -45.13
N LEU A 87 23.64 -19.08 -45.59
CA LEU A 87 24.86 -19.16 -44.78
C LEU A 87 24.83 -18.16 -43.62
N TYR A 88 24.33 -16.94 -43.86
CA TYR A 88 24.11 -15.95 -42.80
C TYR A 88 23.12 -16.46 -41.76
N TYR A 89 22.00 -17.07 -42.16
CA TYR A 89 21.02 -17.63 -41.24
C TYR A 89 21.60 -18.82 -40.45
N VAL A 90 22.40 -19.69 -41.06
CA VAL A 90 23.06 -20.81 -40.35
C VAL A 90 24.08 -20.30 -39.33
N VAL A 91 24.89 -19.30 -39.68
CA VAL A 91 25.85 -18.66 -38.76
C VAL A 91 25.13 -17.86 -37.66
N ALA A 92 24.02 -17.20 -37.97
CA ALA A 92 23.21 -16.46 -37.01
C ALA A 92 22.45 -17.41 -36.06
N PHE A 93 21.98 -18.57 -36.54
CA PHE A 93 21.34 -19.59 -35.69
C PHE A 93 22.36 -20.33 -34.81
N GLY A 94 23.57 -20.61 -35.32
CA GLY A 94 24.68 -21.14 -34.52
C GLY A 94 25.17 -20.18 -33.44
N LYS A 95 24.88 -18.88 -33.61
CA LYS A 95 25.06 -17.81 -32.61
C LYS A 95 23.75 -17.44 -31.90
N LYS A 96 22.83 -18.38 -31.69
CA LYS A 96 21.89 -18.26 -30.56
C LYS A 96 22.69 -18.39 -29.27
N LYS A 97 23.41 -17.31 -28.94
CA LYS A 97 23.96 -17.02 -27.63
C LYS A 97 22.79 -17.22 -26.67
N THR A 98 22.91 -18.17 -25.74
CA THR A 98 22.15 -18.15 -24.50
C THR A 98 22.13 -16.69 -24.06
N ARG A 99 20.96 -16.06 -24.01
CA ARG A 99 20.86 -14.69 -23.51
C ARG A 99 21.45 -14.74 -22.11
N ASN A 100 22.65 -14.17 -21.95
CA ASN A 100 23.27 -14.05 -20.64
C ASN A 100 22.32 -13.22 -19.78
N LEU A 101 22.13 -13.71 -18.57
CA LEU A 101 21.07 -13.36 -17.64
C LEU A 101 21.27 -11.98 -16.97
N ALA A 102 22.20 -11.17 -17.46
CA ALA A 102 22.90 -10.18 -16.62
C ALA A 102 22.89 -8.72 -17.11
N ASP A 103 22.18 -8.33 -18.19
CA ASP A 103 22.32 -6.97 -18.75
C ASP A 103 20.98 -6.29 -19.09
N LEU A 104 20.05 -6.23 -18.13
CA LEU A 104 18.88 -5.34 -18.27
C LEU A 104 18.65 -4.58 -16.96
N THR A 105 18.75 -3.25 -17.05
CA THR A 105 18.39 -2.28 -16.00
C THR A 105 16.94 -1.85 -16.20
N PHE A 106 16.15 -1.83 -15.13
CA PHE A 106 14.71 -1.56 -15.21
C PHE A 106 14.27 -0.48 -14.22
N LEU A 107 13.20 0.24 -14.58
CA LEU A 107 12.56 1.28 -13.78
C LEU A 107 11.27 0.72 -13.17
N SER A 108 11.15 0.72 -11.85
CA SER A 108 9.89 0.36 -11.17
C SER A 108 8.85 1.49 -11.29
N SER A 109 7.57 1.19 -11.04
CA SER A 109 6.49 2.20 -11.04
C SER A 109 6.68 3.29 -9.97
N LEU A 110 7.55 3.06 -8.98
CA LEU A 110 7.96 4.01 -7.95
C LEU A 110 9.21 4.84 -8.35
N GLY A 111 9.69 4.74 -9.59
CA GLY A 111 10.81 5.52 -10.12
C GLY A 111 12.20 5.08 -9.62
N LYS A 112 12.31 3.90 -9.00
CA LYS A 112 13.61 3.33 -8.56
C LYS A 112 14.17 2.39 -9.63
N THR A 113 15.46 2.50 -9.93
CA THR A 113 16.17 1.65 -10.89
C THR A 113 16.74 0.40 -10.22
N TYR A 114 16.47 -0.76 -10.79
CA TYR A 114 16.98 -2.05 -10.31
C TYR A 114 17.74 -2.79 -11.44
N GLU A 115 18.78 -3.53 -11.04
CA GLU A 115 19.59 -4.37 -11.93
C GLU A 115 19.56 -5.81 -11.43
N ILE A 116 19.24 -6.78 -12.31
CA ILE A 116 19.33 -8.20 -11.99
C ILE A 116 20.81 -8.64 -12.07
N VAL A 117 21.53 -8.60 -10.96
CA VAL A 117 22.95 -8.95 -10.79
C VAL A 117 23.14 -10.40 -10.36
N GLU A 118 23.97 -11.17 -11.06
CA GLU A 118 24.46 -12.48 -10.58
C GLU A 118 25.36 -12.28 -9.35
N ALA A 119 24.89 -12.65 -8.16
CA ALA A 119 25.65 -12.46 -6.92
C ALA A 119 25.79 -13.77 -6.14
N ALA A 120 27.01 -14.01 -5.66
CA ALA A 120 27.40 -15.22 -4.93
C ALA A 120 26.99 -15.20 -3.44
N GLU A 121 26.57 -14.04 -2.92
CA GLU A 121 26.27 -13.83 -1.50
C GLU A 121 24.85 -13.32 -1.29
N LEU A 122 24.14 -13.88 -0.30
CA LEU A 122 22.76 -13.50 0.04
C LEU A 122 22.66 -12.03 0.50
N PRO A 123 21.64 -11.29 0.05
CA PRO A 123 21.54 -9.87 0.36
C PRO A 123 21.17 -9.67 1.83
N ASN A 124 21.62 -8.54 2.37
CA ASN A 124 21.35 -8.11 3.75
C ASN A 124 19.96 -7.48 3.94
N HIS A 125 19.15 -7.41 2.88
CA HIS A 125 17.82 -6.81 2.84
C HIS A 125 16.82 -7.75 2.16
N PRO A 126 15.50 -7.61 2.41
CA PRO A 126 14.48 -8.47 1.83
C PRO A 126 14.41 -8.31 0.32
N THR A 127 14.53 -9.40 -0.44
CA THR A 127 14.61 -9.35 -1.91
C THR A 127 14.04 -10.62 -2.55
N PRO A 128 13.26 -10.53 -3.65
CA PRO A 128 12.97 -11.69 -4.49
C PRO A 128 14.24 -12.22 -5.18
N LEU A 129 14.43 -13.53 -5.19
CA LEU A 129 15.62 -14.20 -5.72
C LEU A 129 15.26 -15.19 -6.82
N ALA A 130 16.04 -15.20 -7.89
CA ALA A 130 16.01 -16.25 -8.90
C ALA A 130 17.04 -17.34 -8.56
N LEU A 131 16.58 -18.58 -8.51
CA LEU A 131 17.32 -19.76 -8.09
C LEU A 131 17.38 -20.78 -9.22
N THR A 132 18.48 -21.52 -9.30
CA THR A 132 18.58 -22.66 -10.21
C THR A 132 18.78 -23.96 -9.44
N ASP A 133 17.89 -24.93 -9.66
CA ASP A 133 18.03 -26.28 -9.14
C ASP A 133 19.27 -26.97 -9.76
N THR A 134 19.81 -27.97 -9.06
CA THR A 134 20.83 -28.90 -9.56
C THR A 134 20.45 -29.54 -10.91
N LYS A 135 19.15 -29.67 -11.18
CA LYS A 135 18.57 -30.17 -12.43
C LYS A 135 18.50 -29.12 -13.56
N GLY A 136 19.01 -27.90 -13.34
CA GLY A 136 18.96 -26.80 -14.30
C GLY A 136 17.59 -26.15 -14.46
N ARG A 137 16.63 -26.44 -13.57
CA ARG A 137 15.33 -25.77 -13.55
C ARG A 137 15.44 -24.43 -12.82
N HIS A 138 14.83 -23.40 -13.39
CA HIS A 138 14.79 -22.07 -12.81
C HIS A 138 13.56 -21.94 -11.91
N HIS A 139 13.79 -21.48 -10.70
CA HIS A 139 12.76 -21.19 -9.70
C HIS A 139 12.96 -19.78 -9.17
N TRP A 140 11.98 -19.24 -8.47
CA TRP A 140 12.17 -18.01 -7.71
C TRP A 140 11.47 -18.10 -6.36
N THR A 141 12.00 -17.36 -5.39
CA THR A 141 11.50 -17.29 -4.03
C THR A 141 11.80 -15.92 -3.44
N ILE A 142 11.46 -15.69 -2.17
CA ILE A 142 11.79 -14.44 -1.48
C ILE A 142 12.76 -14.74 -0.34
N TRP A 143 13.81 -13.95 -0.26
CA TRP A 143 14.75 -14.00 0.86
C TRP A 143 14.45 -12.87 1.83
N ILE A 144 14.20 -13.23 3.09
CA ILE A 144 14.08 -12.30 4.21
C ILE A 144 15.22 -12.64 5.20
N PRO A 145 16.19 -11.74 5.40
CA PRO A 145 17.24 -11.93 6.39
C PRO A 145 16.67 -12.14 7.80
N PRO A 146 17.13 -13.16 8.54
CA PRO A 146 16.53 -13.51 9.83
C PRO A 146 16.77 -12.44 10.91
N LYS A 147 17.82 -11.63 10.72
CA LYS A 147 18.18 -10.51 11.60
C LYS A 147 17.19 -9.35 11.61
N LEU A 148 16.32 -9.23 10.60
CA LEU A 148 15.40 -8.08 10.48
C LEU A 148 14.17 -8.19 11.38
N GLY A 149 13.94 -9.34 12.01
CA GLY A 149 12.77 -9.55 12.86
C GLY A 149 11.46 -9.55 12.06
N PHE A 150 10.34 -9.39 12.77
CA PHE A 150 9.00 -9.23 12.20
C PHE A 150 8.19 -8.27 13.07
N PRO A 151 7.32 -7.43 12.47
CA PRO A 151 7.09 -7.27 11.04
C PRO A 151 8.20 -6.46 10.34
N LEU A 152 8.32 -6.61 9.02
CA LEU A 152 9.21 -5.76 8.20
C LEU A 152 8.66 -4.33 8.11
N ALA A 153 9.52 -3.38 7.72
CA ALA A 153 9.07 -2.05 7.38
C ALA A 153 8.15 -2.10 6.16
N SER A 154 7.12 -1.26 6.12
CA SER A 154 6.13 -1.30 5.04
C SER A 154 6.71 -0.96 3.67
N THR A 155 7.75 -0.13 3.63
CA THR A 155 8.51 0.13 2.40
C THR A 155 9.19 -1.12 1.88
N ASP A 156 9.61 -2.04 2.76
CA ASP A 156 10.22 -3.30 2.34
C ASP A 156 9.17 -4.25 1.78
N TYR A 157 7.98 -4.32 2.39
CA TYR A 157 6.86 -5.09 1.83
C TYR A 157 6.46 -4.59 0.43
N ALA A 158 6.31 -3.28 0.27
CA ALA A 158 6.00 -2.67 -1.03
C ALA A 158 7.13 -2.89 -2.05
N ASP A 159 8.39 -2.71 -1.65
CA ASP A 159 9.55 -2.94 -2.51
C ASP A 159 9.60 -4.41 -2.97
N ILE A 160 9.31 -5.40 -2.11
CA ILE A 160 9.22 -6.83 -2.49
C ILE A 160 8.12 -7.03 -3.55
N CYS A 161 6.89 -6.61 -3.26
CA CYS A 161 5.75 -6.85 -4.16
C CYS A 161 5.92 -6.15 -5.52
N SER A 162 6.54 -4.98 -5.56
CA SER A 162 6.84 -4.27 -6.81
C SER A 162 7.81 -5.01 -7.74
N GLN A 163 8.65 -5.91 -7.20
CA GLN A 163 9.69 -6.63 -7.94
C GLN A 163 9.28 -8.06 -8.31
N VAL A 164 8.31 -8.65 -7.59
CA VAL A 164 7.93 -10.06 -7.74
C VAL A 164 7.48 -10.40 -9.17
N GLU A 165 6.65 -9.57 -9.78
CA GLU A 165 6.13 -9.85 -11.13
C GLU A 165 7.25 -9.86 -12.18
N GLU A 166 8.25 -9.00 -11.99
CA GLU A 166 9.39 -8.91 -12.89
C GLU A 166 10.32 -10.11 -12.77
N VAL A 167 10.64 -10.53 -11.55
CA VAL A 167 11.45 -11.73 -11.30
C VAL A 167 10.72 -12.98 -11.80
N ALA A 168 9.42 -13.10 -11.54
CA ALA A 168 8.57 -14.18 -12.04
C ALA A 168 8.62 -14.27 -13.58
N ARG A 169 8.43 -13.15 -14.27
CA ARG A 169 8.47 -13.08 -15.74
C ARG A 169 9.84 -13.45 -16.30
N HIS A 170 10.90 -12.99 -15.65
CA HIS A 170 12.28 -13.28 -16.04
C HIS A 170 12.57 -14.78 -15.94
N VAL A 171 12.22 -15.40 -14.81
CA VAL A 171 12.41 -16.84 -14.57
C VAL A 171 11.58 -17.69 -15.52
N ALA A 172 10.37 -17.24 -15.85
CA ALA A 172 9.51 -17.93 -16.82
C ALA A 172 9.98 -17.80 -18.29
N GLY A 173 10.96 -16.93 -18.59
CA GLY A 173 11.48 -16.72 -19.94
C GLY A 173 10.44 -16.13 -20.91
N ARG A 174 9.41 -15.43 -20.41
CA ARG A 174 8.29 -14.92 -21.23
C ARG A 174 8.64 -13.55 -21.84
N PRO A 175 8.37 -13.32 -23.15
CA PRO A 175 8.61 -12.02 -23.79
C PRO A 175 7.65 -10.93 -23.30
N LEU A 176 8.13 -9.66 -23.30
CA LEU A 176 7.46 -8.48 -22.76
C LEU A 176 6.08 -8.15 -23.38
N ASP A 177 5.80 -8.62 -24.60
CA ASP A 177 4.69 -8.09 -25.42
C ASP A 177 3.32 -8.73 -25.13
N LYS A 178 3.25 -9.73 -24.24
CA LYS A 178 1.96 -10.30 -23.82
C LYS A 178 1.62 -9.78 -22.44
N ALA A 179 0.89 -8.66 -22.39
CA ALA A 179 0.08 -8.29 -21.24
C ALA A 179 -0.82 -9.50 -20.92
N HIS A 180 -0.44 -10.25 -19.90
CA HIS A 180 -1.23 -11.39 -19.45
C HIS A 180 -2.49 -10.85 -18.77
N SER A 181 -3.60 -11.56 -18.95
CA SER A 181 -4.81 -11.38 -18.17
C SER A 181 -4.49 -11.47 -16.68
N ASP A 182 -4.67 -10.36 -15.96
CA ASP A 182 -4.48 -10.17 -14.51
C ASP A 182 -5.44 -11.05 -13.70
N TYR A 183 -5.20 -12.35 -13.68
CA TYR A 183 -5.93 -13.26 -12.81
C TYR A 183 -5.39 -13.18 -11.39
N TYR A 184 -6.26 -12.84 -10.44
CA TYR A 184 -5.93 -12.71 -9.01
C TYR A 184 -5.18 -13.92 -8.44
N TYR A 185 -5.54 -15.14 -8.88
CA TYR A 185 -4.85 -16.39 -8.53
C TYR A 185 -3.99 -16.92 -9.68
N GLN A 186 -3.06 -16.11 -10.18
CA GLN A 186 -2.14 -16.58 -11.22
C GLN A 186 -1.20 -17.66 -10.65
N ASP A 187 -1.23 -18.86 -11.26
CA ASP A 187 -0.27 -19.93 -10.96
C ASP A 187 1.06 -19.63 -11.66
N ASP A 188 2.09 -19.36 -10.85
CA ASP A 188 3.46 -19.40 -11.33
C ASP A 188 4.10 -20.74 -10.93
N ALA A 189 4.27 -21.62 -11.92
CA ALA A 189 4.89 -22.93 -11.75
C ALA A 189 6.36 -22.85 -11.29
N ASN A 190 7.01 -21.68 -11.42
CA ASN A 190 8.39 -21.48 -11.02
C ASN A 190 8.55 -20.92 -9.61
N PHE A 191 7.46 -20.45 -8.98
CA PHE A 191 7.51 -19.99 -7.60
C PHE A 191 7.67 -21.16 -6.62
N ILE A 192 8.57 -21.02 -5.65
CA ILE A 192 8.73 -21.96 -4.53
C ILE A 192 8.70 -21.19 -3.21
N ASP A 193 7.98 -21.73 -2.23
CA ASP A 193 7.93 -21.13 -0.88
C ASP A 193 9.32 -21.16 -0.20
N VAL A 194 9.53 -20.25 0.75
CA VAL A 194 10.81 -20.12 1.48
C VAL A 194 11.17 -21.41 2.21
N GLU A 195 10.18 -22.04 2.86
CA GLU A 195 10.31 -23.35 3.52
C GLU A 195 10.83 -24.42 2.53
N GLU A 196 10.20 -24.51 1.35
CA GLU A 196 10.57 -25.50 0.34
C GLU A 196 11.96 -25.22 -0.25
N ALA A 197 12.30 -23.95 -0.47
CA ALA A 197 13.63 -23.55 -0.90
C ALA A 197 14.72 -23.93 0.12
N GLN A 198 14.42 -23.87 1.42
CA GLN A 198 15.31 -24.33 2.48
C GLN A 198 15.43 -25.87 2.51
N THR A 199 14.31 -26.59 2.41
CA THR A 199 14.32 -28.08 2.37
C THR A 199 15.09 -28.61 1.16
N ARG A 200 15.08 -27.89 0.03
CA ARG A 200 15.85 -28.23 -1.18
C ARG A 200 17.30 -27.74 -1.15
N HIS A 201 17.77 -27.19 -0.02
CA HIS A 201 19.10 -26.60 0.16
C HIS A 201 19.44 -25.52 -0.90
N LEU A 202 18.43 -24.75 -1.34
CA LEU A 202 18.61 -23.57 -2.20
C LEU A 202 18.81 -22.30 -1.36
N LEU A 203 18.26 -22.29 -0.14
CA LEU A 203 18.48 -21.27 0.88
C LEU A 203 19.07 -21.91 2.15
N PRO A 204 19.85 -21.16 2.93
CA PRO A 204 20.36 -21.64 4.21
C PRO A 204 19.21 -21.90 5.18
N GLU A 205 19.30 -23.00 5.92
CA GLU A 205 18.41 -23.28 7.03
C GLU A 205 18.61 -22.22 8.11
N GLN A 206 17.51 -21.73 8.66
CA GLN A 206 17.53 -20.71 9.68
C GLN A 206 17.11 -21.32 11.01
N VAL A 207 17.92 -21.09 12.04
CA VAL A 207 17.65 -21.60 13.39
C VAL A 207 16.64 -20.66 14.06
N ASP A 208 15.44 -21.16 14.33
CA ASP A 208 14.42 -20.47 15.12
C ASP A 208 14.90 -20.33 16.58
N SER A 209 15.15 -19.09 17.01
CA SER A 209 15.48 -18.77 18.42
C SER A 209 14.26 -18.67 19.34
N SER A 210 13.04 -18.87 18.81
CA SER A 210 11.79 -18.71 19.58
C SER A 210 11.50 -19.88 20.50
N ALA A 211 11.23 -19.57 21.77
CA ALA A 211 11.14 -20.50 22.90
C ALA A 211 9.88 -21.40 22.96
N GLU A 212 8.94 -21.29 22.02
CA GLU A 212 7.71 -22.10 21.99
C GLU A 212 7.85 -23.31 21.06
N LYS A 213 8.69 -24.27 21.47
CA LYS A 213 9.01 -25.48 20.67
C LYS A 213 7.93 -26.57 20.66
N TYR A 214 6.82 -26.40 21.38
CA TYR A 214 5.88 -27.49 21.65
C TYR A 214 4.76 -27.67 20.61
N LEU A 215 4.50 -26.67 19.75
CA LEU A 215 3.45 -26.74 18.72
C LEU A 215 4.04 -26.77 17.30
N PRO A 216 3.43 -27.54 16.37
CA PRO A 216 3.84 -27.54 14.97
C PRO A 216 3.55 -26.19 14.31
N ILE A 217 4.31 -25.85 13.26
CA ILE A 217 4.05 -24.66 12.43
C ILE A 217 2.76 -24.88 11.65
N CYS A 218 1.89 -23.87 11.58
CA CYS A 218 0.67 -23.93 10.78
C CYS A 218 1.01 -24.16 9.30
N THR A 219 0.21 -24.94 8.57
CA THR A 219 0.49 -25.29 7.15
C THR A 219 0.33 -24.12 6.18
N ARG A 220 -0.73 -23.32 6.36
CA ARG A 220 -0.97 -22.08 5.61
C ARG A 220 -1.46 -21.01 6.55
N THR A 221 -0.94 -19.80 6.39
CA THR A 221 -1.29 -18.67 7.26
C THR A 221 -1.52 -17.42 6.45
N LEU A 222 -2.32 -16.53 7.01
CA LEU A 222 -2.44 -15.14 6.60
C LEU A 222 -2.26 -14.28 7.85
N THR A 223 -1.24 -13.42 7.85
CA THR A 223 -0.98 -12.49 8.95
C THR A 223 -1.31 -11.08 8.49
N TYR A 224 -2.28 -10.45 9.14
CA TYR A 224 -2.55 -9.03 8.94
C TYR A 224 -1.70 -8.20 9.92
N VAL A 225 -0.88 -7.32 9.38
CA VAL A 225 0.02 -6.45 10.16
C VAL A 225 -0.63 -5.08 10.29
N LEU A 226 -0.95 -4.72 11.53
CA LEU A 226 -1.35 -3.37 11.91
C LEU A 226 -0.07 -2.52 12.04
N ASP A 227 0.33 -1.87 10.96
CA ASP A 227 1.53 -1.05 10.90
C ASP A 227 1.24 0.46 10.87
N ALA A 228 2.33 1.25 10.90
CA ALA A 228 2.28 2.71 10.87
C ALA A 228 2.31 3.31 9.45
N THR A 229 1.99 2.53 8.41
CA THR A 229 1.99 3.01 7.01
C THR A 229 0.88 4.02 6.79
N ASP A 230 -0.31 3.71 7.30
CA ASP A 230 -1.47 4.58 7.25
C ASP A 230 -1.87 4.99 8.68
N ALA A 231 -2.26 6.25 8.84
CA ALA A 231 -2.82 6.75 10.08
C ALA A 231 -4.31 6.38 10.21
N GLY A 232 -4.98 6.04 9.11
CA GLY A 232 -6.42 5.77 9.09
C GLY A 232 -6.81 4.47 9.82
N LEU A 233 -7.50 4.60 10.95
CA LEU A 233 -8.04 3.44 11.67
C LEU A 233 -9.16 2.73 10.87
N GLY A 234 -9.99 3.49 10.14
CA GLY A 234 -11.05 2.91 9.32
C GLY A 234 -10.54 2.02 8.17
N SER A 235 -9.47 2.44 7.48
CA SER A 235 -8.81 1.63 6.44
C SER A 235 -8.17 0.38 7.04
N ALA A 236 -7.51 0.52 8.19
CA ALA A 236 -6.92 -0.61 8.90
C ALA A 236 -7.97 -1.67 9.29
N LEU A 237 -9.14 -1.25 9.79
CA LEU A 237 -10.25 -2.16 10.13
C LEU A 237 -10.81 -2.87 8.90
N LEU A 238 -11.12 -2.12 7.83
CA LEU A 238 -11.63 -2.70 6.59
C LEU A 238 -10.65 -3.72 6.01
N GLY A 239 -9.37 -3.34 5.89
CA GLY A 239 -8.30 -4.23 5.43
C GLY A 239 -8.20 -5.51 6.26
N MET A 240 -8.25 -5.38 7.59
CA MET A 240 -8.20 -6.52 8.50
C MET A 240 -9.40 -7.45 8.35
N TRP A 241 -10.62 -6.91 8.25
CA TRP A 241 -11.85 -7.70 8.12
C TRP A 241 -11.90 -8.48 6.82
N VAL A 242 -11.57 -7.84 5.69
CA VAL A 242 -11.51 -8.53 4.40
C VAL A 242 -10.39 -9.58 4.41
N SER A 243 -9.22 -9.27 5.00
CA SER A 243 -8.12 -10.23 5.15
C SER A 243 -8.50 -11.47 5.97
N TYR A 244 -9.29 -11.30 7.03
CA TYR A 244 -9.80 -12.41 7.84
C TYR A 244 -10.68 -13.35 7.02
N SER A 245 -11.65 -12.79 6.31
CA SER A 245 -12.58 -13.58 5.50
C SER A 245 -11.89 -14.21 4.30
N LEU A 246 -10.92 -13.51 3.69
CA LEU A 246 -10.06 -14.06 2.66
C LEU A 246 -9.26 -15.26 3.19
N ALA A 247 -8.65 -15.14 4.39
CA ALA A 247 -7.93 -16.23 5.02
C ALA A 247 -8.84 -17.46 5.23
N LYS A 248 -10.07 -17.24 5.71
CA LYS A 248 -11.03 -18.33 5.92
C LYS A 248 -11.43 -19.02 4.61
N ARG A 249 -11.69 -18.26 3.54
CA ARG A 249 -12.00 -18.79 2.21
C ARG A 249 -10.85 -19.59 1.61
N GLU A 250 -9.62 -19.16 1.85
CA GLU A 250 -8.40 -19.83 1.41
C GLU A 250 -7.89 -20.93 2.36
N GLN A 251 -8.66 -21.24 3.42
CA GLN A 251 -8.30 -22.24 4.44
C GLN A 251 -6.93 -21.95 5.10
N ARG A 252 -6.65 -20.68 5.35
CA ARG A 252 -5.46 -20.19 6.04
C ARG A 252 -5.78 -19.88 7.49
N THR A 253 -4.84 -20.20 8.37
CA THR A 253 -4.90 -19.74 9.77
C THR A 253 -4.61 -18.23 9.81
N PHE A 254 -5.54 -17.47 10.37
CA PHE A 254 -5.44 -16.01 10.46
C PHE A 254 -4.71 -15.56 11.74
N PHE A 255 -3.82 -14.59 11.60
CA PHE A 255 -3.11 -13.94 12.71
C PHE A 255 -3.16 -12.42 12.57
N ILE A 256 -3.17 -11.72 13.70
CA ILE A 256 -3.02 -10.27 13.78
C ILE A 256 -1.67 -9.98 14.43
N ASP A 257 -0.89 -9.12 13.82
CA ASP A 257 0.33 -8.55 14.41
C ASP A 257 0.09 -7.06 14.68
N ASP A 258 0.21 -6.65 15.93
CA ASP A 258 0.02 -5.28 16.41
C ASP A 258 1.32 -4.65 16.93
N THR A 259 2.48 -5.26 16.62
CA THR A 259 3.80 -4.85 17.14
C THR A 259 4.11 -3.38 16.87
N HIS A 260 3.76 -2.88 15.69
CA HIS A 260 3.97 -1.48 15.28
C HIS A 260 2.65 -0.74 15.04
N PHE A 261 1.57 -1.14 15.73
CA PHE A 261 0.27 -0.50 15.55
C PHE A 261 0.29 0.90 16.18
N PRO A 262 0.09 1.98 15.39
CA PRO A 262 0.27 3.35 15.87
C PRO A 262 -0.71 3.79 16.97
N TYR A 263 -1.76 3.00 17.21
CA TYR A 263 -2.80 3.25 18.21
C TYR A 263 -2.59 2.49 19.53
N GLY A 264 -1.58 1.61 19.65
CA GLY A 264 -1.40 0.75 20.83
C GLY A 264 -1.63 -0.72 20.50
N ASN A 265 -2.03 -1.53 21.48
CA ASN A 265 -2.27 -2.96 21.24
C ASN A 265 -3.71 -3.21 20.82
N TYR A 266 -3.94 -4.23 20.00
CA TYR A 266 -5.27 -4.68 19.57
C TYR A 266 -6.19 -4.95 20.77
N SER A 267 -5.64 -5.59 21.80
CA SER A 267 -6.35 -5.92 23.05
C SER A 267 -6.83 -4.72 23.86
N ASN A 268 -6.29 -3.51 23.59
CA ASN A 268 -6.73 -2.30 24.28
C ASN A 268 -8.12 -1.86 23.80
N PHE A 269 -8.49 -2.24 22.57
CA PHE A 269 -9.74 -1.87 21.91
C PHE A 269 -10.74 -3.01 21.86
N PHE A 270 -10.25 -4.21 21.56
CA PHE A 270 -11.08 -5.37 21.25
C PHE A 270 -10.80 -6.54 22.19
N THR A 271 -11.81 -7.38 22.38
CA THR A 271 -11.62 -8.70 22.98
C THR A 271 -10.62 -9.49 22.13
N PRO A 272 -9.58 -10.08 22.72
CA PRO A 272 -8.59 -10.84 21.97
C PRO A 272 -9.24 -11.93 21.12
N TYR A 273 -8.89 -11.97 19.84
CA TYR A 273 -9.30 -13.04 18.95
C TYR A 273 -8.68 -14.37 19.42
N PRO A 274 -9.45 -15.49 19.47
CA PRO A 274 -8.92 -16.77 19.90
C PRO A 274 -7.76 -17.20 19.01
N LYS A 275 -6.55 -17.25 19.58
CA LYS A 275 -5.39 -17.80 18.88
C LYS A 275 -5.62 -19.29 18.61
N PRO A 276 -5.17 -19.80 17.45
CA PRO A 276 -5.27 -21.22 17.15
C PRO A 276 -4.49 -22.03 18.21
N THR A 277 -5.11 -23.08 18.74
CA THR A 277 -4.49 -23.96 19.76
C THR A 277 -3.71 -25.12 19.14
N SER A 278 -3.90 -25.40 17.86
CA SER A 278 -3.32 -26.54 17.15
C SER A 278 -1.93 -26.28 16.56
N CYS A 279 -1.59 -25.03 16.29
CA CYS A 279 -0.36 -24.68 15.59
C CYS A 279 0.16 -23.28 15.96
N ARG A 280 1.47 -23.08 15.79
CA ARG A 280 2.16 -21.81 16.01
C ARG A 280 2.36 -21.02 14.71
N PRO A 281 2.51 -19.68 14.77
CA PRO A 281 2.86 -18.90 13.59
C PRO A 281 4.22 -19.34 13.02
N PRO A 282 4.40 -19.23 11.69
CA PRO A 282 5.66 -19.54 11.02
C PRO A 282 6.77 -18.54 11.39
N PRO A 283 8.05 -18.91 11.19
CA PRO A 283 9.20 -18.01 11.32
C PRO A 283 9.02 -16.68 10.59
N SER A 284 9.70 -15.62 11.05
CA SER A 284 9.67 -14.30 10.40
C SER A 284 10.08 -14.34 8.93
N SER A 285 11.04 -15.19 8.59
CA SER A 285 11.57 -15.31 7.23
C SER A 285 10.66 -16.02 6.23
N TRP A 286 9.74 -16.85 6.73
CA TRP A 286 8.79 -17.59 5.89
C TRP A 286 7.58 -16.75 5.51
N ARG A 287 7.34 -15.65 6.23
CA ARG A 287 6.19 -14.76 6.08
C ARG A 287 6.47 -13.72 5.00
N VAL A 288 5.82 -13.86 3.85
CA VAL A 288 6.08 -13.04 2.66
C VAL A 288 4.84 -12.27 2.20
N PRO A 289 4.98 -11.05 1.64
CA PRO A 289 3.83 -10.23 1.23
C PRO A 289 3.25 -10.61 -0.14
N CYS A 290 4.07 -11.21 -1.01
CA CYS A 290 3.72 -11.62 -2.37
C CYS A 290 4.49 -12.92 -2.69
N PRO A 291 4.07 -13.76 -3.66
CA PRO A 291 2.80 -13.72 -4.36
C PRO A 291 1.64 -14.19 -3.46
N LEU A 292 0.39 -13.92 -3.85
CA LEU A 292 -0.80 -14.22 -3.04
C LEU A 292 -0.99 -15.72 -2.72
N ARG A 293 -0.42 -16.61 -3.54
CA ARG A 293 -0.44 -18.06 -3.31
C ARG A 293 0.57 -18.56 -2.28
N ALA A 294 1.54 -17.76 -1.85
CA ALA A 294 2.53 -18.17 -0.85
C ALA A 294 1.86 -18.79 0.39
N LYS A 295 2.45 -19.83 0.98
CA LYS A 295 1.86 -20.55 2.13
C LYS A 295 1.63 -19.63 3.33
N HIS A 296 2.54 -18.69 3.57
CA HIS A 296 2.49 -17.76 4.70
C HIS A 296 2.44 -16.33 4.17
N LEU A 297 1.22 -15.84 3.94
CA LEU A 297 0.97 -14.54 3.35
C LEU A 297 0.95 -13.45 4.43
N VAL A 298 1.57 -12.31 4.15
CA VAL A 298 1.52 -11.10 4.98
C VAL A 298 0.73 -10.02 4.25
N VAL A 299 -0.26 -9.46 4.93
CA VAL A 299 -1.03 -8.32 4.41
C VAL A 299 -0.84 -7.15 5.35
N SER A 300 -0.50 -5.99 4.80
CA SER A 300 -0.43 -4.73 5.55
C SER A 300 -0.96 -3.59 4.68
N ALA A 301 -1.11 -2.39 5.25
CA ALA A 301 -1.50 -1.21 4.48
C ALA A 301 -0.54 -0.93 3.30
N GLY A 302 0.73 -1.31 3.40
CA GLY A 302 1.72 -1.19 2.33
C GLY A 302 1.54 -2.19 1.18
N THR A 303 0.81 -3.30 1.38
CA THR A 303 0.61 -4.34 0.36
C THR A 303 -0.78 -4.29 -0.29
N VAL A 304 -1.63 -3.36 0.15
CA VAL A 304 -3.02 -3.19 -0.34
C VAL A 304 -3.09 -3.08 -1.87
N PRO A 305 -2.24 -2.31 -2.58
CA PRO A 305 -2.34 -2.22 -4.05
C PRO A 305 -2.17 -3.57 -4.77
N TRP A 306 -1.40 -4.50 -4.21
CA TRP A 306 -1.17 -5.83 -4.80
C TRP A 306 -2.17 -6.87 -4.29
N THR A 307 -2.62 -6.77 -3.04
CA THR A 307 -3.53 -7.75 -2.42
C THR A 307 -4.99 -7.43 -2.71
N PHE A 308 -5.36 -6.15 -2.75
CA PHE A 308 -6.73 -5.68 -2.92
C PHE A 308 -6.84 -4.67 -4.08
N GLY A 309 -5.96 -4.76 -5.06
CA GLY A 309 -5.96 -3.90 -6.25
C GLY A 309 -6.95 -4.36 -7.33
N GLU A 310 -6.70 -3.94 -8.56
CA GLU A 310 -7.58 -4.18 -9.71
C GLU A 310 -7.92 -5.67 -9.95
N SER A 311 -6.93 -6.56 -9.80
CA SER A 311 -7.13 -8.00 -9.97
C SER A 311 -8.08 -8.59 -8.92
N PHE A 312 -8.03 -8.09 -7.68
CA PHE A 312 -8.95 -8.47 -6.60
C PHE A 312 -10.38 -8.04 -6.91
N HIS A 313 -10.55 -6.80 -7.36
CA HIS A 313 -11.85 -6.22 -7.72
C HIS A 313 -12.43 -6.78 -9.02
N THR A 314 -11.59 -7.32 -9.89
CA THR A 314 -12.02 -8.09 -11.07
C THR A 314 -12.45 -9.50 -10.69
N HIS A 315 -11.81 -10.10 -9.68
CA HIS A 315 -12.09 -11.47 -9.24
C HIS A 315 -13.31 -11.56 -8.33
N PHE A 316 -13.44 -10.65 -7.37
CA PHE A 316 -14.56 -10.61 -6.42
C PHE A 316 -15.51 -9.47 -6.74
N SER A 317 -16.80 -9.78 -6.80
CA SER A 317 -17.82 -8.75 -6.95
C SER A 317 -17.85 -7.83 -5.72
N GLN A 318 -18.34 -6.61 -5.91
CA GLN A 318 -18.47 -5.64 -4.83
C GLN A 318 -19.32 -6.16 -3.66
N ARG A 319 -20.32 -7.00 -3.96
CA ARG A 319 -21.15 -7.68 -2.96
C ARG A 319 -20.34 -8.67 -2.14
N GLU A 320 -19.53 -9.51 -2.78
CA GLU A 320 -18.71 -10.49 -2.08
C GLU A 320 -17.66 -9.83 -1.19
N ILE A 321 -17.08 -8.71 -1.64
CA ILE A 321 -16.14 -7.92 -0.84
C ILE A 321 -16.84 -7.32 0.38
N PHE A 322 -18.06 -6.82 0.22
CA PHE A 322 -18.87 -6.35 1.34
C PHE A 322 -19.16 -7.49 2.34
N ASP A 323 -19.56 -8.67 1.85
CA ASP A 323 -19.82 -9.83 2.71
C ASP A 323 -18.55 -10.30 3.42
N MET A 324 -17.38 -10.24 2.76
CA MET A 324 -16.08 -10.48 3.40
C MET A 324 -15.82 -9.48 4.53
N ALA A 325 -16.04 -8.19 4.30
CA ALA A 325 -15.89 -7.18 5.33
C ALA A 325 -16.86 -7.40 6.50
N ARG A 326 -18.10 -7.83 6.21
CA ARG A 326 -19.13 -8.13 7.22
C ARG A 326 -18.75 -9.31 8.10
N GLU A 327 -18.31 -10.40 7.50
CA GLU A 327 -17.86 -11.60 8.21
C GLU A 327 -16.67 -11.29 9.13
N GLY A 328 -15.70 -10.49 8.65
CA GLY A 328 -14.57 -10.05 9.46
C GLY A 328 -14.96 -9.10 10.59
N TYR A 329 -15.93 -8.20 10.34
CA TYR A 329 -16.51 -7.35 11.38
C TYR A 329 -17.14 -8.18 12.50
N GLU A 330 -17.99 -9.15 12.18
CA GLU A 330 -18.66 -9.99 13.17
C GLU A 330 -17.67 -10.84 13.99
N ALA A 331 -16.60 -11.30 13.36
CA ALA A 331 -15.58 -12.11 14.02
C ALA A 331 -14.61 -11.31 14.90
N LEU A 332 -14.20 -10.11 14.45
CA LEU A 332 -13.08 -9.37 15.05
C LEU A 332 -13.53 -8.14 15.84
N PHE A 333 -14.63 -7.49 15.47
CA PHE A 333 -15.08 -6.25 16.11
C PHE A 333 -15.94 -6.51 17.34
N SER A 334 -15.30 -6.99 18.40
CA SER A 334 -15.91 -7.06 19.73
C SER A 334 -15.22 -6.08 20.66
N LEU A 335 -15.84 -4.93 20.94
CA LEU A 335 -15.29 -3.94 21.86
C LEU A 335 -15.04 -4.54 23.24
N ARG A 336 -13.99 -4.09 23.92
CA ARG A 336 -13.68 -4.46 25.29
C ARG A 336 -14.87 -4.21 26.22
N GLY A 337 -15.03 -5.05 27.24
CA GLY A 337 -16.21 -5.07 28.13
C GLY A 337 -16.69 -3.70 28.60
N ASP A 338 -15.79 -2.87 29.14
CA ASP A 338 -16.14 -1.53 29.64
C ASP A 338 -16.66 -0.57 28.57
N ASP A 339 -16.11 -0.66 27.35
CA ASP A 339 -16.49 0.20 26.23
C ASP A 339 -17.78 -0.30 25.59
N ASN A 340 -17.92 -1.62 25.44
CA ASN A 340 -19.15 -2.22 24.97
C ASN A 340 -20.33 -1.94 25.91
N ALA A 341 -20.10 -2.00 27.23
CA ALA A 341 -21.10 -1.65 28.24
C ALA A 341 -21.49 -0.17 28.14
N HIS A 342 -20.52 0.72 27.95
CA HIS A 342 -20.78 2.15 27.74
C HIS A 342 -21.58 2.41 26.47
N VAL A 343 -21.18 1.85 25.33
CA VAL A 343 -21.89 1.99 24.04
C VAL A 343 -23.32 1.49 24.16
N SER A 344 -23.52 0.31 24.78
CA SER A 344 -24.84 -0.28 24.97
C SER A 344 -25.72 0.56 25.89
N GLY A 345 -25.18 1.04 27.01
CA GLY A 345 -25.89 1.93 27.94
C GLY A 345 -26.24 3.26 27.29
N ARG A 346 -25.33 3.84 26.50
CA ARG A 346 -25.53 5.10 25.77
C ARG A 346 -26.64 4.97 24.73
N ALA A 347 -26.62 3.92 23.91
CA ALA A 347 -27.66 3.66 22.92
C ALA A 347 -29.04 3.49 23.55
N LYS A 348 -29.14 2.73 24.66
CA LYS A 348 -30.39 2.58 25.42
C LYS A 348 -30.89 3.90 26.00
N LYS A 349 -30.00 4.71 26.59
CA LYS A 349 -30.34 6.03 27.12
C LYS A 349 -30.91 6.95 26.04
N LEU A 350 -30.29 6.98 24.85
CA LEU A 350 -30.76 7.81 23.75
C LEU A 350 -32.16 7.40 23.28
N ARG A 351 -32.44 6.09 23.21
CA ARG A 351 -33.77 5.57 22.83
C ARG A 351 -34.84 5.88 23.86
N HIS A 352 -34.58 5.61 25.14
CA HIS A 352 -35.59 5.66 26.21
C HIS A 352 -35.64 6.96 27.02
N GLU A 353 -34.90 8.00 26.63
CA GLU A 353 -34.98 9.27 27.33
C GLU A 353 -36.37 9.90 27.11
N ASN A 354 -37.11 10.05 28.24
CA ASN A 354 -38.51 10.48 28.41
C ASN A 354 -39.60 9.39 28.21
N ASP A 355 -39.36 8.13 28.61
CA ASP A 355 -40.33 7.02 28.65
C ASP A 355 -40.97 6.61 27.30
N GLY A 356 -40.58 7.24 26.19
CA GLY A 356 -40.91 6.85 24.82
C GLY A 356 -39.78 6.07 24.14
N ASN A 357 -40.11 5.20 23.17
CA ASN A 357 -39.12 4.54 22.32
C ASN A 357 -38.78 5.45 21.13
N ASN A 358 -37.72 6.24 21.25
CA ASN A 358 -37.29 7.12 20.17
C ASN A 358 -36.52 6.36 19.08
N GLY A 359 -36.81 6.66 17.82
CA GLY A 359 -35.96 6.30 16.69
C GLY A 359 -34.66 7.10 16.69
N LEU A 360 -33.59 6.52 16.17
CA LEU A 360 -32.27 7.13 16.14
C LEU A 360 -31.80 7.30 14.70
N VAL A 361 -31.32 8.51 14.37
CA VAL A 361 -30.58 8.78 13.13
C VAL A 361 -29.16 9.17 13.47
N GLY A 362 -28.21 8.38 13.03
CA GLY A 362 -26.79 8.67 13.11
C GLY A 362 -26.33 9.54 11.94
N ILE A 363 -25.56 10.57 12.24
CA ILE A 363 -24.86 11.40 11.26
C ILE A 363 -23.37 11.29 11.53
N HIS A 364 -22.60 10.94 10.51
CA HIS A 364 -21.14 10.96 10.56
C HIS A 364 -20.58 11.99 9.60
N ILE A 365 -19.91 13.02 10.13
CA ILE A 365 -19.29 14.09 9.36
C ILE A 365 -17.77 13.95 9.43
N ARG A 366 -17.16 13.70 8.27
CA ARG A 366 -15.71 13.70 8.09
C ARG A 366 -15.24 15.08 7.61
N ARG A 367 -14.30 15.67 8.35
CA ARG A 367 -13.52 16.85 7.98
C ARG A 367 -12.08 16.43 7.71
N GLY A 368 -11.09 17.27 8.01
CA GLY A 368 -9.68 16.91 8.02
C GLY A 368 -9.06 16.62 6.65
N ASP A 369 -8.12 15.69 6.58
CA ASP A 369 -7.35 15.38 5.37
C ASP A 369 -8.10 14.56 4.30
N ARG A 370 -9.36 14.17 4.54
CA ARG A 370 -10.20 13.47 3.54
C ARG A 370 -11.28 14.39 3.01
N HIS A 371 -11.38 14.45 1.69
CA HIS A 371 -12.34 15.28 0.97
C HIS A 371 -13.37 14.43 0.21
N PRO A 372 -14.58 14.98 -0.02
CA PRO A 372 -15.65 14.32 -0.78
C PRO A 372 -15.22 13.93 -2.20
N PHE A 373 -15.81 12.88 -2.75
CA PHE A 373 -15.64 12.48 -4.15
C PHE A 373 -16.43 13.35 -5.14
N GLU A 374 -17.47 14.02 -4.68
CA GLU A 374 -18.20 14.96 -5.50
C GLU A 374 -17.30 16.11 -5.95
N TYR A 375 -17.16 16.28 -7.27
CA TYR A 375 -16.24 17.25 -7.89
C TYR A 375 -16.36 18.66 -7.31
N SER A 376 -17.60 19.13 -7.09
CA SER A 376 -17.88 20.46 -6.51
C SER A 376 -17.27 20.69 -5.13
N PHE A 377 -17.00 19.61 -4.39
CA PHE A 377 -16.50 19.67 -3.01
C PHE A 377 -15.14 18.98 -2.84
N GLN A 378 -14.49 18.52 -3.91
CA GLN A 378 -13.22 17.76 -3.85
C GLN A 378 -12.05 18.52 -3.18
N HIS A 379 -12.12 19.86 -3.16
CA HIS A 379 -11.13 20.74 -2.52
C HIS A 379 -11.66 21.41 -1.24
N GLY A 380 -12.82 20.98 -0.77
CA GLY A 380 -13.49 21.53 0.41
C GLY A 380 -14.20 20.44 1.19
N TYR A 381 -15.32 20.78 1.82
CA TYR A 381 -16.11 19.78 2.52
C TYR A 381 -17.60 19.95 2.22
N LEU A 382 -18.35 18.86 2.40
CA LEU A 382 -19.81 18.91 2.28
C LEU A 382 -20.41 19.80 3.38
N PRO A 383 -21.34 20.71 3.05
CA PRO A 383 -22.04 21.53 4.03
C PRO A 383 -22.77 20.67 5.07
N PRO A 384 -22.69 20.99 6.38
CA PRO A 384 -23.42 20.28 7.43
C PRO A 384 -24.94 20.24 7.18
N GLU A 385 -25.51 21.33 6.67
CA GLU A 385 -26.93 21.41 6.27
C GLU A 385 -27.37 20.24 5.38
N ARG A 386 -26.52 19.82 4.43
CA ARG A 386 -26.82 18.69 3.53
C ARG A 386 -27.06 17.38 4.27
N TYR A 387 -26.32 17.14 5.36
CA TYR A 387 -26.52 15.95 6.19
C TYR A 387 -27.84 16.04 6.95
N MET A 388 -28.15 17.22 7.49
CA MET A 388 -29.40 17.44 8.23
C MET A 388 -30.62 17.38 7.35
N ASP A 389 -30.57 17.89 6.13
CA ASP A 389 -31.69 17.85 5.20
C ASP A 389 -32.02 16.41 4.80
N VAL A 390 -30.99 15.59 4.58
CA VAL A 390 -31.18 14.16 4.35
C VAL A 390 -31.75 13.47 5.59
N ALA A 391 -31.24 13.77 6.79
CA ALA A 391 -31.77 13.22 8.03
C ALA A 391 -33.25 13.60 8.24
N ARG A 392 -33.62 14.88 8.05
CA ARG A 392 -35.00 15.39 8.12
C ARG A 392 -35.90 14.73 7.10
N ARG A 393 -35.42 14.53 5.87
CA ARG A 393 -36.16 13.82 4.82
C ARG A 393 -36.46 12.37 5.21
N LEU A 394 -35.56 11.72 5.95
CA LEU A 394 -35.74 10.32 6.39
C LEU A 394 -36.71 10.18 7.57
N ILE A 395 -36.76 11.15 8.50
CA ILE A 395 -37.57 11.07 9.73
C ILE A 395 -38.88 11.87 9.67
N GLY A 396 -39.00 12.80 8.72
CA GLY A 396 -40.10 13.77 8.66
C GLY A 396 -40.06 14.76 9.83
N ALA A 397 -41.23 15.25 10.24
CA ALA A 397 -41.39 16.21 11.34
C ALA A 397 -41.61 15.53 12.72
N SER A 398 -41.29 14.24 12.84
CA SER A 398 -41.61 13.47 14.05
C SER A 398 -40.66 13.81 15.21
N GLN A 399 -41.25 14.16 16.35
CA GLN A 399 -40.54 14.43 17.61
C GLN A 399 -40.01 13.16 18.29
N GLN A 400 -40.37 11.97 17.77
CA GLN A 400 -39.92 10.68 18.30
C GLN A 400 -38.55 10.26 17.74
N TRP A 401 -37.84 11.14 17.03
CA TRP A 401 -36.54 10.84 16.45
C TRP A 401 -35.44 11.71 17.06
N LYS A 402 -34.29 11.10 17.35
CA LYS A 402 -33.11 11.82 17.81
C LYS A 402 -31.99 11.71 16.82
N VAL A 403 -31.33 12.84 16.58
CA VAL A 403 -30.17 12.94 15.71
C VAL A 403 -28.91 12.81 16.57
N ILE A 404 -28.11 11.80 16.25
CA ILE A 404 -26.82 11.52 16.90
C ILE A 404 -25.72 11.93 15.94
N LEU A 405 -24.72 12.65 16.41
CA LEU A 405 -23.60 13.13 15.60
C LEU A 405 -22.28 12.52 16.08
N ALA A 406 -21.47 12.05 15.13
CA ALA A 406 -20.04 11.89 15.32
C ALA A 406 -19.28 12.68 14.24
N SER A 407 -18.26 13.41 14.67
CA SER A 407 -17.34 14.11 13.79
C SER A 407 -15.94 14.15 14.38
N ASP A 408 -14.95 14.12 13.49
CA ASP A 408 -13.54 14.32 13.78
C ASP A 408 -13.20 15.81 14.00
N ASP A 409 -14.09 16.75 13.68
CA ASP A 409 -13.95 18.17 14.00
C ASP A 409 -14.81 18.55 15.21
N ALA A 410 -14.15 19.00 16.28
CA ALA A 410 -14.80 19.38 17.53
C ALA A 410 -15.80 20.54 17.36
N ASN A 411 -15.63 21.40 16.35
CA ASN A 411 -16.53 22.52 16.10
C ASN A 411 -17.89 22.09 15.51
N MET A 412 -18.01 20.88 14.98
CA MET A 412 -19.26 20.41 14.37
C MET A 412 -20.37 20.17 15.41
N TYR A 413 -20.00 19.92 16.66
CA TYR A 413 -20.98 19.68 17.73
C TYR A 413 -21.75 20.94 18.18
N ASP A 414 -21.19 22.13 17.94
CA ASP A 414 -21.79 23.41 18.30
C ASP A 414 -22.19 24.21 17.04
N HIS A 415 -22.22 23.56 15.88
CA HIS A 415 -22.48 24.23 14.60
C HIS A 415 -23.97 24.57 14.44
N ILE A 416 -24.27 25.79 14.01
CA ILE A 416 -25.66 26.32 13.90
C ILE A 416 -26.54 25.49 12.94
N GLU A 417 -25.95 24.93 11.89
CA GLU A 417 -26.66 24.09 10.91
C GLU A 417 -26.97 22.67 11.42
N LEU A 418 -26.50 22.29 12.61
CA LEU A 418 -26.75 20.98 13.23
C LEU A 418 -27.60 21.10 14.50
N PRO A 419 -28.80 21.75 14.45
CA PRO A 419 -29.59 22.01 15.64
C PRO A 419 -30.11 20.72 16.25
N GLY A 420 -29.98 20.59 17.58
CA GLY A 420 -30.51 19.45 18.33
C GLY A 420 -29.75 18.14 18.14
N ALA A 421 -28.64 18.14 17.39
CA ALA A 421 -27.79 16.96 17.25
C ALA A 421 -27.02 16.68 18.55
N VAL A 422 -27.07 15.43 19.02
CA VAL A 422 -26.42 15.01 20.27
C VAL A 422 -25.17 14.20 19.96
N ARG A 423 -24.08 14.38 20.72
CA ARG A 423 -22.85 13.59 20.54
C ARG A 423 -23.09 12.09 20.69
N ALA A 424 -22.48 11.28 19.82
CA ALA A 424 -22.54 9.82 19.86
C ALA A 424 -22.07 9.29 21.22
N GLN A 425 -20.83 9.56 21.62
CA GLN A 425 -20.38 9.33 22.99
C GLN A 425 -19.82 10.60 23.64
N THR A 426 -19.76 10.57 24.97
CA THR A 426 -19.26 11.67 25.82
C THR A 426 -18.16 11.22 26.78
N ARG A 427 -17.71 9.96 26.67
CA ARG A 427 -16.71 9.37 27.57
C ARG A 427 -15.30 9.87 27.25
N ILE A 428 -14.99 10.01 25.97
CA ILE A 428 -13.72 10.53 25.49
C ILE A 428 -14.05 11.61 24.47
N SER A 429 -13.88 12.87 24.86
CA SER A 429 -14.13 14.00 23.98
C SER A 429 -12.82 14.68 23.58
N LEU A 430 -12.67 14.95 22.29
CA LEU A 430 -11.59 15.80 21.80
C LEU A 430 -11.90 17.24 22.24
N ALA A 431 -11.00 17.82 23.03
CA ALA A 431 -11.13 19.20 23.46
C ALA A 431 -10.89 20.14 22.27
N SER A 432 -11.80 21.11 22.09
CA SER A 432 -11.57 22.17 21.10
C SER A 432 -10.54 23.16 21.63
N LYS A 433 -9.82 23.84 20.74
CA LYS A 433 -8.90 24.91 21.12
C LYS A 433 -9.61 26.06 21.85
N LYS A 434 -10.89 26.31 21.54
CA LYS A 434 -11.74 27.29 22.24
C LYS A 434 -11.91 26.95 23.73
N GLN A 435 -11.90 25.66 24.08
CA GLN A 435 -11.96 25.19 25.47
C GLN A 435 -10.58 25.14 26.14
N LEU A 436 -9.51 25.19 25.37
CA LEU A 436 -8.12 25.14 25.82
C LEU A 436 -7.48 26.51 25.64
N GLU A 437 -7.87 27.48 26.48
CA GLU A 437 -7.25 28.81 26.53
C GLU A 437 -5.73 28.69 26.71
N GLY A 438 -4.96 28.81 25.61
CA GLY A 438 -3.50 28.85 25.63
C GLY A 438 -2.76 27.57 25.22
N ALA A 439 -3.44 26.45 24.92
CA ALA A 439 -2.75 25.27 24.39
C ALA A 439 -2.58 25.36 22.86
N SER A 440 -1.33 25.30 22.37
CA SER A 440 -1.04 25.35 20.92
C SER A 440 -1.44 24.08 20.14
N LEU A 441 -1.96 23.06 20.83
CA LEU A 441 -2.32 21.74 20.31
C LEU A 441 -3.83 21.52 20.47
N GLY A 442 -4.63 22.25 19.69
CA GLY A 442 -6.05 21.99 19.52
C GLY A 442 -6.31 21.16 18.26
N TRP A 443 -7.22 20.20 18.33
CA TRP A 443 -7.77 19.50 17.16
C TRP A 443 -8.81 20.41 16.49
N GLU A 444 -8.37 21.24 15.55
CA GLU A 444 -9.25 22.12 14.76
C GLU A 444 -9.32 21.65 13.31
N GLY A 445 -10.53 21.57 12.76
CA GLY A 445 -10.74 21.30 11.33
C GLY A 445 -10.71 19.82 10.93
N GLY A 446 -10.65 18.89 11.88
CA GLY A 446 -10.79 17.44 11.65
C GLY A 446 -9.53 16.61 11.89
N PHE A 447 -9.59 15.33 11.50
CA PHE A 447 -8.46 14.40 11.56
C PHE A 447 -7.49 14.69 10.41
N PHE A 448 -6.24 15.01 10.75
CA PHE A 448 -5.13 15.11 9.81
C PHE A 448 -4.04 14.12 10.19
N LYS A 449 -3.63 13.25 9.26
CA LYS A 449 -2.56 12.26 9.51
C LYS A 449 -1.27 12.89 10.06
N ASP A 450 -0.88 14.06 9.57
CA ASP A 450 0.37 14.70 9.99
C ASP A 450 0.29 15.24 11.42
N VAL A 451 -0.88 15.70 11.83
CA VAL A 451 -1.15 16.09 13.23
C VAL A 451 -1.15 14.85 14.12
N PHE A 452 -1.79 13.76 13.69
CA PHE A 452 -1.78 12.48 14.39
C PHE A 452 -0.35 11.97 14.66
N TRP A 453 0.53 12.02 13.65
CA TRP A 453 1.93 11.64 13.82
C TRP A 453 2.71 12.59 14.73
N GLY A 454 2.26 13.85 14.86
CA GLY A 454 2.83 14.87 15.75
C GLY A 454 2.39 14.76 17.22
N LEU A 455 1.34 13.98 17.53
CA LEU A 455 0.82 13.87 18.90
C LEU A 455 1.87 13.33 19.87
N GLY A 456 2.01 13.98 21.03
CA GLY A 456 2.91 13.58 22.11
C GLY A 456 4.41 13.63 21.76
N LEU A 457 4.78 14.28 20.65
CA LEU A 457 6.19 14.47 20.30
C LEU A 457 6.84 15.56 21.15
N PRO A 458 8.12 15.39 21.54
CA PRO A 458 8.88 16.43 22.22
C PRO A 458 8.94 17.72 21.39
N VAL A 459 8.92 18.88 22.08
CA VAL A 459 8.91 20.21 21.44
C VAL A 459 10.07 20.41 20.45
N HIS A 460 11.26 19.87 20.76
CA HIS A 460 12.43 19.96 19.89
C HIS A 460 12.26 19.20 18.55
N VAL A 461 11.51 18.08 18.55
CA VAL A 461 11.22 17.29 17.34
C VAL A 461 10.14 17.98 16.50
N LEU A 462 9.13 18.55 17.15
CA LEU A 462 8.09 19.33 16.47
C LEU A 462 8.69 20.53 15.72
N ASN A 463 9.67 21.21 16.31
CA ASN A 463 10.33 22.34 15.67
C ASN A 463 11.21 21.92 14.47
N GLN A 464 11.83 20.74 14.51
CA GLN A 464 12.56 20.18 13.36
C GLN A 464 11.62 19.79 12.21
N LYS A 465 10.44 19.22 12.50
CA LYS A 465 9.45 18.89 11.47
C LYS A 465 8.74 20.12 10.88
N LYS A 466 8.51 21.16 11.68
CA LYS A 466 7.90 22.44 11.23
C LYS A 466 8.77 23.19 10.20
N ALA A 467 10.08 22.98 10.19
CA ALA A 467 11.01 23.68 9.29
C ALA A 467 10.82 23.36 7.79
N GLY A 468 10.01 22.36 7.43
CA GLY A 468 9.71 21.97 6.04
C GLY A 468 8.22 21.81 5.69
N SER A 469 7.30 22.14 6.61
CA SER A 469 5.85 22.02 6.37
C SER A 469 5.23 23.37 5.99
N PRO A 470 4.15 23.40 5.18
CA PRO A 470 3.43 24.63 4.91
C PRO A 470 2.91 25.24 6.22
N MET A 471 3.06 26.55 6.38
CA MET A 471 2.55 27.23 7.57
C MET A 471 1.02 27.10 7.65
N PRO A 472 0.45 26.95 8.85
CA PRO A 472 -1.00 27.02 9.03
C PRO A 472 -1.53 28.34 8.47
N THR A 473 -2.61 28.30 7.69
CA THR A 473 -3.20 29.44 6.97
C THR A 473 -3.62 30.61 7.88
N MET A 474 -3.65 30.39 9.20
CA MET A 474 -4.02 31.37 10.24
C MET A 474 -2.83 31.78 11.13
N ALA A 475 -1.59 31.43 10.78
CA ALA A 475 -0.43 31.88 11.54
C ALA A 475 -0.21 33.39 11.31
N LYS A 476 -0.30 34.17 12.38
CA LYS A 476 -0.01 35.60 12.36
C LYS A 476 1.46 35.79 11.91
N PRO A 477 1.75 36.67 10.93
CA PRO A 477 3.14 36.95 10.58
C PRO A 477 3.85 37.50 11.83
N PRO A 478 5.12 37.12 12.06
CA PRO A 478 5.88 37.64 13.19
C PRO A 478 5.94 39.17 13.08
N SER A 479 5.57 39.85 14.15
CA SER A 479 5.63 41.31 14.25
C SER A 479 7.08 41.79 14.24
N PRO A 480 7.40 42.96 13.64
CA PRO A 480 8.79 43.41 13.48
C PRO A 480 9.50 43.87 14.77
N ASP A 481 8.84 43.88 15.93
CA ASP A 481 9.26 44.70 17.07
C ASP A 481 9.80 43.93 18.29
N GLU A 482 10.25 42.68 18.15
CA GLU A 482 10.94 41.96 19.25
C GLU A 482 12.38 41.53 18.95
N ASP A 483 13.01 42.03 17.88
CA ASP A 483 14.46 41.88 17.67
C ASP A 483 15.22 43.08 18.25
N GLY A 484 15.21 43.17 19.57
CA GLY A 484 15.71 44.32 20.30
C GLY A 484 16.44 44.01 21.59
N LYS A 485 17.08 42.84 21.75
CA LYS A 485 18.18 42.58 22.71
C LYS A 485 18.60 41.10 22.73
N SER A 486 19.64 40.77 21.97
CA SER A 486 20.80 39.97 22.43
C SER A 486 21.69 39.60 21.24
N GLY A 487 22.45 40.59 20.77
CA GLY A 487 23.63 40.29 19.99
C GLY A 487 24.68 39.56 20.84
N LYS A 488 25.33 38.58 20.21
CA LYS A 488 26.60 37.95 20.60
C LYS A 488 26.53 36.90 21.74
N ALA A 489 25.96 35.74 21.43
CA ALA A 489 26.43 34.49 22.02
C ALA A 489 26.47 33.38 20.95
N GLN A 490 27.70 33.11 20.49
CA GLN A 490 28.19 31.85 19.97
C GLN A 490 27.59 31.27 18.67
N VAL A 491 28.21 31.69 17.56
CA VAL A 491 28.43 30.88 16.34
C VAL A 491 29.45 29.75 16.61
N LYS A 492 29.40 29.13 17.80
CA LYS A 492 30.32 28.07 18.24
C LYS A 492 29.57 26.83 18.78
N ASP A 493 28.48 26.44 18.12
CA ASP A 493 27.88 25.12 18.32
C ASP A 493 27.45 24.44 17.01
N LYS A 494 28.02 24.86 15.88
CA LYS A 494 27.83 24.19 14.58
C LYS A 494 28.71 22.96 14.37
N GLN A 495 29.39 22.49 15.41
CA GLN A 495 30.30 21.35 15.30
C GLN A 495 30.46 20.56 16.60
N ARG A 496 29.36 20.34 17.33
CA ARG A 496 29.37 19.38 18.45
C ARG A 496 28.00 18.78 18.76
N SER A 497 27.34 18.20 17.76
CA SER A 497 26.46 17.04 17.94
C SER A 497 26.15 16.38 16.59
N MET A 498 27.21 15.99 15.87
CA MET A 498 27.14 14.84 14.96
C MET A 498 27.62 13.63 15.78
N THR A 499 26.92 13.34 16.88
CA THR A 499 26.88 11.96 17.36
C THR A 499 25.91 11.23 16.44
N THR A 500 26.39 10.15 15.88
CA THR A 500 25.67 9.07 15.19
C THR A 500 24.52 8.53 16.06
N GLY A 501 23.48 9.32 16.24
CA GLY A 501 22.21 8.89 16.81
C GLY A 501 21.26 8.60 15.66
N GLU A 502 20.83 7.36 15.51
CA GLU A 502 19.73 7.01 14.62
C GLU A 502 18.57 7.98 14.85
N VAL A 503 18.08 8.61 13.76
CA VAL A 503 16.88 9.42 13.82
C VAL A 503 15.73 8.49 14.21
N ARG A 504 15.31 8.55 15.47
CA ARG A 504 14.21 7.70 15.98
C ARG A 504 12.97 7.88 15.12
N ASP A 505 12.46 6.77 14.60
CA ASP A 505 11.18 6.77 13.89
C ASP A 505 10.02 6.77 14.90
N TYR A 506 9.45 7.96 15.15
CA TYR A 506 8.31 8.12 16.05
C TYR A 506 6.97 7.61 15.49
N LYS A 507 6.93 7.11 14.24
CA LYS A 507 5.73 6.44 13.72
C LYS A 507 5.63 5.02 14.25
N THR A 508 6.71 4.25 14.10
CA THR A 508 6.82 2.86 14.55
C THR A 508 7.18 2.74 16.03
N HIS A 509 7.96 3.70 16.56
CA HIS A 509 8.42 3.72 17.96
C HIS A 509 8.01 5.04 18.65
N PRO A 510 6.70 5.27 18.87
CA PRO A 510 6.22 6.48 19.55
C PRO A 510 6.74 6.59 20.99
N THR A 511 6.66 7.80 21.56
CA THR A 511 6.81 8.00 23.00
C THR A 511 5.60 7.44 23.75
N ASP A 512 5.74 7.12 25.04
CA ASP A 512 4.62 6.60 25.84
C ASP A 512 3.43 7.57 25.87
N ASP A 513 3.70 8.87 25.94
CA ASP A 513 2.67 9.91 25.90
C ASP A 513 1.99 10.00 24.54
N ALA A 514 2.76 9.90 23.44
CA ALA A 514 2.19 9.83 22.09
C ALA A 514 1.29 8.60 21.94
N LEU A 515 1.74 7.44 22.41
CA LEU A 515 0.98 6.20 22.32
C LEU A 515 -0.34 6.28 23.09
N LYS A 516 -0.32 6.80 24.33
CA LYS A 516 -1.54 7.00 25.13
C LYS A 516 -2.53 7.95 24.46
N LEU A 517 -2.05 9.06 23.90
CA LEU A 517 -2.92 10.02 23.20
C LEU A 517 -3.54 9.42 21.94
N ARG A 518 -2.74 8.69 21.14
CA ARG A 518 -3.21 7.98 19.95
C ARG A 518 -4.21 6.88 20.33
N GLU A 519 -3.97 6.13 21.40
CA GLU A 519 -4.90 5.12 21.92
C GLU A 519 -6.26 5.73 22.30
N LEU A 520 -6.26 6.85 23.04
CA LEU A 520 -7.49 7.55 23.42
C LEU A 520 -8.27 8.02 22.19
N LEU A 521 -7.59 8.56 21.18
CA LEU A 521 -8.20 8.96 19.91
C LEU A 521 -8.84 7.77 19.18
N GLY A 522 -8.11 6.66 19.07
CA GLY A 522 -8.63 5.44 18.44
C GLY A 522 -9.86 4.89 19.19
N ARG A 523 -9.81 4.88 20.52
CA ARG A 523 -10.91 4.39 21.37
C ARG A 523 -12.15 5.25 21.23
N ALA A 524 -11.99 6.59 21.19
CA ALA A 524 -13.09 7.51 20.93
C ALA A 524 -13.76 7.24 19.57
N TYR A 525 -12.95 7.14 18.51
CA TYR A 525 -13.42 6.84 17.16
C TYR A 525 -14.23 5.53 17.09
N LEU A 526 -13.73 4.44 17.70
CA LEU A 526 -14.43 3.16 17.71
C LEU A 526 -15.76 3.21 18.46
N MET A 527 -15.81 3.91 19.60
CA MET A 527 -17.05 4.08 20.34
C MET A 527 -18.07 4.96 19.60
N ASP A 528 -17.62 6.02 18.92
CA ASP A 528 -18.47 6.86 18.07
C ASP A 528 -19.14 6.01 16.98
N LEU A 529 -18.35 5.21 16.25
CA LEU A 529 -18.89 4.30 15.23
C LEU A 529 -19.83 3.25 15.82
N ALA A 530 -19.48 2.67 16.97
CA ALA A 530 -20.31 1.65 17.61
C ALA A 530 -21.65 2.20 18.12
N VAL A 531 -21.70 3.44 18.62
CA VAL A 531 -22.97 4.10 18.96
C VAL A 531 -23.76 4.41 17.70
N LEU A 532 -23.13 4.97 16.66
CA LEU A 532 -23.81 5.26 15.40
C LEU A 532 -24.37 3.99 14.74
N ALA A 533 -23.66 2.86 14.78
CA ALA A 533 -24.15 1.59 14.25
C ALA A 533 -25.40 1.04 14.99
N ARG A 534 -25.69 1.53 16.21
CA ARG A 534 -26.93 1.21 16.93
C ARG A 534 -28.11 2.09 16.51
N SER A 535 -27.91 3.07 15.63
CA SER A 535 -28.99 3.88 15.07
C SER A 535 -29.83 3.10 14.06
N ASP A 536 -31.05 3.58 13.83
CA ASP A 536 -31.97 2.97 12.87
C ASP A 536 -31.60 3.37 11.44
N LYS A 537 -31.11 4.61 11.24
CA LYS A 537 -30.63 5.14 9.96
C LYS A 537 -29.32 5.88 10.12
N ILE A 538 -28.45 5.85 9.11
CA ILE A 538 -27.14 6.49 9.08
C ILE A 538 -27.03 7.38 7.84
N VAL A 539 -26.58 8.63 8.05
CA VAL A 539 -26.28 9.60 7.01
C VAL A 539 -24.79 9.96 7.08
N CYS A 540 -24.05 9.74 6.00
CA CYS A 540 -22.61 10.02 5.97
C CYS A 540 -22.07 10.23 4.55
N GLY A 541 -20.83 10.70 4.42
CA GLY A 541 -20.15 10.83 3.12
C GLY A 541 -19.22 9.64 2.82
N VAL A 542 -19.41 8.97 1.69
CA VAL A 542 -18.71 7.71 1.35
C VAL A 542 -17.19 7.84 1.12
N ALA A 543 -16.67 9.05 0.85
CA ALA A 543 -15.23 9.29 0.86
C ALA A 543 -14.56 9.01 2.22
N SER A 544 -15.33 8.92 3.30
CA SER A 544 -14.84 8.54 4.62
C SER A 544 -14.88 7.03 4.83
N ASN A 545 -13.73 6.44 5.23
CA ASN A 545 -13.67 5.04 5.65
C ASN A 545 -14.60 4.76 6.86
N ALA A 546 -14.88 5.74 7.71
CA ALA A 546 -15.87 5.62 8.77
C ALA A 546 -17.29 5.37 8.21
N CYS A 547 -17.67 6.10 7.16
CA CYS A 547 -18.97 5.92 6.50
C CYS A 547 -19.08 4.52 5.86
N ARG A 548 -17.98 4.05 5.23
CA ARG A 548 -17.88 2.69 4.66
C ARG A 548 -17.95 1.61 5.73
N VAL A 549 -17.27 1.81 6.86
CA VAL A 549 -17.34 0.93 8.04
C VAL A 549 -18.77 0.86 8.57
N LEU A 550 -19.46 2.00 8.73
CA LEU A 550 -20.84 2.03 9.22
C LEU A 550 -21.80 1.23 8.33
N ALA A 551 -21.63 1.26 7.00
CA ALA A 551 -22.40 0.41 6.10
C ALA A 551 -22.19 -1.09 6.43
N VAL A 552 -20.94 -1.51 6.61
CA VAL A 552 -20.60 -2.89 7.00
C VAL A 552 -21.18 -3.26 8.36
N MET A 553 -21.13 -2.35 9.34
CA MET A 553 -21.69 -2.56 10.68
C MET A 553 -23.22 -2.70 10.66
N LEU A 554 -23.92 -2.01 9.76
CA LEU A 554 -25.36 -2.17 9.56
C LEU A 554 -25.71 -3.51 8.89
N GLY A 555 -24.84 -4.02 8.01
CA GLY A 555 -25.09 -5.19 7.19
C GLY A 555 -25.86 -4.86 5.91
N TRP A 556 -25.87 -5.78 4.95
CA TRP A 556 -26.35 -5.49 3.59
C TRP A 556 -27.84 -5.14 3.54
N GLU A 557 -28.68 -5.95 4.18
CA GLU A 557 -30.14 -5.78 4.19
C GLU A 557 -30.51 -4.37 4.68
N ARG A 558 -29.97 -3.98 5.83
CA ARG A 558 -30.21 -2.63 6.37
C ARG A 558 -29.59 -1.55 5.51
N ALA A 559 -28.32 -1.68 5.13
CA ALA A 559 -27.61 -0.62 4.43
C ALA A 559 -28.20 -0.33 3.04
N PHE A 560 -28.49 -1.35 2.24
CA PHE A 560 -28.81 -1.20 0.82
C PHE A 560 -30.25 -1.57 0.44
N GLU A 561 -30.83 -2.63 1.03
CA GLU A 561 -32.20 -3.06 0.70
C GLU A 561 -33.23 -2.15 1.37
N ASN A 562 -33.08 -1.94 2.68
CA ASN A 562 -33.91 -1.02 3.46
C ASN A 562 -33.50 0.45 3.32
N LYS A 563 -32.33 0.70 2.70
CA LYS A 563 -31.77 2.03 2.48
C LYS A 563 -31.59 2.83 3.78
N ASP A 564 -31.21 2.14 4.86
CA ASP A 564 -30.92 2.78 6.14
C ASP A 564 -29.53 3.42 6.17
N TRP A 565 -28.64 3.11 5.22
CA TRP A 565 -27.38 3.82 5.02
C TRP A 565 -27.49 4.75 3.82
N VAL A 566 -27.35 6.06 4.04
CA VAL A 566 -27.53 7.08 3.01
C VAL A 566 -26.26 7.91 2.83
N ASN A 567 -25.69 7.78 1.64
CA ASN A 567 -24.56 8.59 1.20
C ASN A 567 -25.01 10.01 0.82
N VAL A 568 -24.27 11.03 1.27
CA VAL A 568 -24.46 12.44 0.88
C VAL A 568 -23.37 12.97 -0.04
N ASP A 569 -22.37 12.16 -0.37
CA ASP A 569 -21.24 12.51 -1.23
C ASP A 569 -21.50 12.01 -2.66
N GLY A 570 -22.17 12.83 -3.47
CA GLY A 570 -22.51 12.50 -4.85
C GLY A 570 -23.35 11.22 -5.04
N ASN A 571 -23.30 10.67 -6.26
CA ASN A 571 -23.98 9.43 -6.65
C ASN A 571 -23.07 8.20 -6.52
N TYR A 572 -22.09 8.25 -5.62
CA TYR A 572 -21.15 7.16 -5.41
C TYR A 572 -21.73 6.08 -4.50
N GLY A 573 -21.53 4.82 -4.88
CA GLY A 573 -21.87 3.66 -4.07
C GLY A 573 -20.82 3.33 -3.02
N TRP A 574 -21.09 2.34 -2.19
CA TRP A 574 -20.11 1.83 -1.23
C TRP A 574 -18.93 1.20 -1.95
N THR A 575 -17.72 1.62 -1.58
CA THR A 575 -16.44 1.04 -2.01
C THR A 575 -15.68 0.49 -0.82
N PHE A 576 -14.78 -0.47 -1.04
CA PHE A 576 -13.99 -1.10 0.03
C PHE A 576 -12.87 -0.15 0.49
N LEU A 577 -11.78 -0.11 -0.27
CA LEU A 577 -10.67 0.84 -0.10
C LEU A 577 -10.48 1.59 -1.40
N ASP A 578 -9.74 2.70 -1.31
CA ASP A 578 -9.24 3.39 -2.50
C ASP A 578 -7.97 2.65 -2.90
N TYR A 579 -7.92 2.08 -4.12
CA TYR A 579 -6.83 1.24 -4.62
C TYR A 579 -6.27 1.78 -5.93
#